data_AF-A0A3G1KYI6-F1
#
_entry.id   AF-A0A3G1KYI6-F1
#
_cell.length_a   1.000
_cell.length_b   1.000
_cell.length_c   1.000
_cell.angle_alpha   90.00
_cell.angle_beta   90.00
_cell.angle_gamma   90.00
#
_symmetry.space_group_name_H-M   'P 1'
#
loop_
_entity.id
_entity.type
_entity.pdbx_description
1 polymer ?
#
loop_
_entity_poly.entity_id
_entity_poly.type
_entity_poly.pdbx_seq_one_letter_code
_entity_poly.pdbx_strand_id
1 'polypeptide(L)'
;MKKKITAMYFSPTGTTKEVVSALAKNILVNVDREISVNIIDFTYPEVRKKPVSFSEEDVVLIGVPVYAGRVPNVLLKYLSTITGNGAWAVAVVLYGNRNYDDALIELKDILEFQGFKLIAGGAFIGEHSFSNRLAQNRPDEKDMALVHDFADHIYTKITRCPAQAKYFDDQDYLRHKHELESEYSGRKEPELFV
;
A
#
# COMPACT_ATOMS: atom_id res chain seq x y z
N MET A 1 11.84 15.95 9.83
CA MET A 1 10.39 16.25 9.85
C MET A 1 9.70 15.24 10.77
N LYS A 2 8.80 15.64 11.69
CA LYS A 2 8.10 14.73 12.62
C LYS A 2 6.72 14.35 12.05
N LYS A 3 6.65 13.38 11.13
CA LYS A 3 5.37 12.83 10.66
C LYS A 3 4.79 11.87 11.71
N LYS A 4 3.47 11.81 11.85
CA LYS A 4 2.76 10.82 12.68
C LYS A 4 2.52 9.56 11.86
N ILE A 5 2.80 8.38 12.42
CA ILE A 5 2.60 7.10 11.73
C ILE A 5 1.31 6.46 12.22
N THR A 6 0.43 6.15 11.28
CA THR A 6 -0.79 5.37 11.53
C THR A 6 -0.73 4.03 10.80
N ALA A 7 -0.92 2.95 11.54
CA ALA A 7 -1.19 1.60 11.01
C ALA A 7 -2.70 1.40 10.92
N MET A 8 -3.24 1.34 9.71
CA MET A 8 -4.68 1.19 9.47
C MET A 8 -4.93 -0.08 8.65
N TYR A 9 -5.74 -1.02 9.15
CA TYR A 9 -5.92 -2.31 8.48
C TYR A 9 -7.29 -2.94 8.67
N PHE A 10 -7.68 -3.76 7.69
CA PHE A 10 -8.73 -4.78 7.81
C PHE A 10 -8.06 -6.14 7.74
N SER A 11 -8.22 -6.98 8.76
CA SER A 11 -7.45 -8.21 8.91
C SER A 11 -8.25 -9.35 9.56
N PRO A 12 -9.24 -9.94 8.87
CA PRO A 12 -10.09 -10.99 9.43
C PRO A 12 -9.31 -12.21 9.93
N THR A 13 -8.18 -12.53 9.29
CA THR A 13 -7.33 -13.69 9.61
C THR A 13 -6.01 -13.30 10.28
N GLY A 14 -5.84 -12.04 10.68
CA GLY A 14 -4.65 -11.57 11.43
C GLY A 14 -3.39 -11.26 10.61
N THR A 15 -3.19 -11.87 9.44
CA THR A 15 -1.95 -11.70 8.67
C THR A 15 -1.75 -10.26 8.15
N THR A 16 -2.82 -9.57 7.74
CA THR A 16 -2.73 -8.17 7.28
C THR A 16 -2.31 -7.25 8.42
N LYS A 17 -2.88 -7.46 9.61
CA LYS A 17 -2.50 -6.76 10.84
C LYS A 17 -1.03 -6.96 11.15
N GLU A 18 -0.53 -8.19 11.03
CA GLU A 18 0.86 -8.54 11.31
C GLU A 18 1.82 -7.76 10.42
N VAL A 19 1.65 -7.81 9.11
CA VAL A 19 2.50 -7.10 8.14
C VAL A 19 2.45 -5.59 8.34
N VAL A 20 1.25 -4.98 8.42
CA VAL A 20 1.12 -3.52 8.57
C VAL A 20 1.70 -3.05 9.90
N SER A 21 1.49 -3.81 10.98
CA SER A 21 2.06 -3.47 12.29
C SER A 21 3.58 -3.58 12.30
N ALA A 22 4.16 -4.58 11.61
CA ALA A 22 5.61 -4.73 11.48
C ALA A 22 6.23 -3.59 10.67
N LEU A 23 5.62 -3.20 9.55
CA LEU A 23 6.03 -2.03 8.78
C LEU A 23 6.05 -0.78 9.66
N ALA A 24 4.97 -0.51 10.39
CA ALA A 24 4.87 0.66 11.27
C ALA A 24 5.96 0.69 12.34
N LYS A 25 6.18 -0.45 13.00
CA LYS A 25 7.20 -0.60 14.05
C LYS A 25 8.61 -0.41 13.51
N ASN A 26 8.94 -1.01 12.37
CA ASN A 26 10.30 -0.92 11.83
C ASN A 26 10.63 0.47 11.29
N ILE A 27 9.65 1.15 10.67
CA ILE A 27 9.84 2.56 10.31
C ILE A 27 10.14 3.39 11.56
N LEU A 28 9.51 3.10 12.70
CA LEU A 28 9.78 3.78 13.96
C LEU A 28 11.12 3.44 14.59
N VAL A 29 11.59 2.19 14.55
CA VAL A 29 12.91 1.82 15.10
C VAL A 29 14.02 2.65 14.45
N ASN A 30 13.86 2.97 13.16
CA ASN A 30 14.79 3.83 12.43
C ASN A 30 14.60 5.33 12.73
N VAL A 31 13.48 5.75 13.31
CA VAL A 31 13.28 7.12 13.80
C VAL A 31 13.77 7.16 15.25
N ASP A 32 14.79 7.98 15.52
CA ASP A 32 15.47 8.11 16.82
C ASP A 32 14.59 8.74 17.95
N ARG A 33 13.32 8.34 18.08
CA ARG A 33 12.32 8.94 18.98
C ARG A 33 11.26 7.96 19.50
N GLU A 34 10.85 8.24 20.72
CA GLU A 34 9.70 7.71 21.46
C GLU A 34 8.35 8.13 20.81
N ILE A 35 8.11 7.72 19.57
CA ILE A 35 6.85 7.98 18.83
C ILE A 35 5.97 6.73 18.94
N SER A 36 4.72 6.91 19.35
CA SER A 36 3.71 5.85 19.33
C SER A 36 3.09 5.72 17.93
N VAL A 37 2.86 4.47 17.49
CA VAL A 37 2.04 4.18 16.30
C VAL A 37 0.58 4.35 16.67
N ASN A 38 -0.17 5.15 15.92
CA ASN A 38 -1.63 5.13 16.01
C ASN A 38 -2.17 3.90 15.26
N ILE A 39 -3.09 3.15 15.88
CA ILE A 39 -3.64 1.92 15.29
C ILE A 39 -5.12 2.13 14.99
N ILE A 40 -5.52 1.86 13.75
CA ILE A 40 -6.91 1.86 13.31
C ILE A 40 -7.24 0.46 12.74
N ASP A 41 -7.78 -0.40 13.59
CA ASP A 41 -8.27 -1.71 13.19
C ASP A 41 -9.73 -1.61 12.72
N PHE A 42 -9.91 -1.42 11.42
CA PHE A 42 -11.24 -1.33 10.82
C PHE A 42 -11.81 -2.70 10.41
N THR A 43 -11.25 -3.80 10.93
CA THR A 43 -11.86 -5.14 10.87
C THR A 43 -13.23 -5.15 11.55
N TYR A 44 -13.35 -4.43 12.66
CA TYR A 44 -14.58 -4.36 13.44
C TYR A 44 -15.60 -3.38 12.83
N PRO A 45 -16.88 -3.77 12.68
CA PRO A 45 -17.92 -2.91 12.12
C PRO A 45 -18.09 -1.56 12.82
N GLU A 46 -17.90 -1.49 14.14
CA GLU A 46 -18.06 -0.25 14.91
C GLU A 46 -17.07 0.84 14.50
N VAL A 47 -15.83 0.47 14.18
CA VAL A 47 -14.81 1.41 13.69
C VAL A 47 -15.22 1.98 12.34
N ARG A 48 -15.90 1.19 11.52
CA ARG A 48 -16.39 1.61 10.20
C ARG A 48 -17.61 2.55 10.22
N LYS A 49 -18.19 2.81 11.40
CA LYS A 49 -19.29 3.78 11.55
C LYS A 49 -18.81 5.23 11.62
N LYS A 50 -17.52 5.44 11.86
CA LYS A 50 -16.94 6.78 12.02
C LYS A 50 -15.97 7.05 10.87
N PRO A 51 -16.13 8.18 10.15
CA PRO A 51 -15.13 8.59 9.17
C PRO A 51 -13.81 8.92 9.89
N VAL A 52 -12.71 8.82 9.16
CA VAL A 52 -11.37 9.15 9.63
C VAL A 52 -10.78 10.18 8.69
N SER A 53 -10.15 11.21 9.24
CA SER A 53 -9.49 12.25 8.47
C SER A 53 -8.05 12.37 8.91
N PHE A 54 -7.15 12.50 7.93
CA PHE A 54 -5.73 12.72 8.12
C PHE A 54 -5.33 14.11 7.63
N SER A 55 -4.05 14.43 7.74
CA SER A 55 -3.43 15.69 7.35
C SER A 55 -2.08 15.44 6.68
N GLU A 56 -1.49 16.48 6.10
CA GLU A 56 -0.12 16.41 5.56
C GLU A 56 0.94 16.07 6.62
N GLU A 57 0.65 16.05 7.92
CA GLU A 57 1.57 15.58 8.95
C GLU A 57 1.56 14.05 9.11
N ASP A 58 0.67 13.34 8.43
CA ASP A 58 0.46 11.91 8.62
C ASP A 58 1.15 11.06 7.54
N VAL A 59 1.62 9.89 7.97
CA VAL A 59 1.97 8.75 7.13
C VAL A 59 1.07 7.59 7.53
N VAL A 60 0.25 7.11 6.60
CA VAL A 60 -0.74 6.07 6.84
C VAL A 60 -0.38 4.81 6.06
N LEU A 61 -0.09 3.73 6.78
CA LEU A 61 0.10 2.40 6.22
C LEU A 61 -1.27 1.72 6.18
N ILE A 62 -1.83 1.53 4.99
CA ILE A 62 -3.20 1.04 4.81
C ILE A 62 -3.18 -0.37 4.22
N GLY A 63 -3.62 -1.35 5.01
CA GLY A 63 -3.61 -2.77 4.63
C GLY A 63 -4.99 -3.40 4.47
N VAL A 64 -5.17 -4.16 3.40
CA VAL A 64 -6.37 -4.99 3.16
C VAL A 64 -5.99 -6.37 2.60
N PRO A 65 -6.77 -7.44 2.85
CA PRO A 65 -6.59 -8.71 2.18
C PRO A 65 -7.08 -8.62 0.74
N VAL A 66 -6.61 -9.51 -0.12
CA VAL A 66 -7.06 -9.65 -1.51
C VAL A 66 -8.10 -10.76 -1.60
N TYR A 67 -9.29 -10.43 -2.10
CA TYR A 67 -10.32 -11.43 -2.40
C TYR A 67 -10.63 -11.41 -3.89
N ALA A 68 -10.42 -12.56 -4.55
CA ALA A 68 -10.59 -12.74 -5.99
C ALA A 68 -9.85 -11.66 -6.82
N GLY A 69 -8.61 -11.35 -6.44
CA GLY A 69 -7.76 -10.40 -7.16
C GLY A 69 -8.09 -8.93 -6.93
N ARG A 70 -8.93 -8.60 -5.94
CA ARG A 70 -9.46 -7.25 -5.72
C ARG A 70 -9.47 -6.81 -4.27
N VAL A 71 -9.64 -5.51 -4.05
CA VAL A 71 -10.00 -4.96 -2.73
C VAL A 71 -11.38 -5.50 -2.34
N PRO A 72 -11.59 -6.01 -1.11
CA PRO A 72 -12.87 -6.58 -0.72
C PRO A 72 -14.01 -5.56 -0.86
N ASN A 73 -15.02 -5.88 -1.68
CA ASN A 73 -16.14 -4.99 -2.00
C ASN A 73 -16.86 -4.41 -0.76
N VAL A 74 -16.89 -5.17 0.34
CA VAL A 74 -17.48 -4.74 1.62
C VAL A 74 -16.77 -3.52 2.23
N LEU A 75 -15.51 -3.28 1.86
CA LEU A 75 -14.69 -2.19 2.38
C LEU A 75 -14.82 -0.91 1.56
N LEU A 76 -15.22 -0.99 0.29
CA LEU A 76 -15.23 0.17 -0.63
C LEU A 76 -16.01 1.36 -0.06
N LYS A 77 -17.19 1.09 0.51
CA LYS A 77 -18.03 2.11 1.15
C LYS A 77 -17.37 2.79 2.34
N TYR A 78 -16.55 2.06 3.10
CA TYR A 78 -15.84 2.63 4.24
C TYR A 78 -14.59 3.37 3.78
N LEU A 79 -13.82 2.80 2.86
CA LEU A 79 -12.62 3.44 2.31
C LEU A 79 -12.96 4.79 1.66
N SER A 80 -14.13 4.92 1.04
CA SER A 80 -14.62 6.18 0.47
C SER A 80 -15.02 7.25 1.51
N THR A 81 -14.99 6.93 2.81
CA THR A 81 -15.27 7.88 3.91
C THR A 81 -13.99 8.36 4.60
N ILE A 82 -12.83 7.85 4.17
CA ILE A 82 -11.54 8.22 4.74
C ILE A 82 -11.00 9.41 3.95
N THR A 83 -10.64 10.49 4.63
CA THR A 83 -10.09 11.68 3.96
C THR A 83 -8.58 11.78 4.19
N GLY A 84 -7.79 11.83 3.11
CA GLY A 84 -6.33 11.88 3.17
C GLY A 84 -5.74 13.28 3.40
N ASN A 85 -6.35 14.34 2.85
CA ASN A 85 -5.87 15.73 2.95
C ASN A 85 -4.35 15.92 2.76
N GLY A 86 -3.77 15.24 1.77
CA GLY A 86 -2.34 15.31 1.46
C GLY A 86 -1.43 14.46 2.35
N ALA A 87 -1.99 13.66 3.27
CA ALA A 87 -1.26 12.64 4.02
C ALA A 87 -0.51 11.69 3.08
N TRP A 88 0.66 11.24 3.51
CA TRP A 88 1.38 10.21 2.77
C TRP A 88 0.76 8.85 3.04
N ALA A 89 0.60 8.03 2.00
CA ALA A 89 0.06 6.69 2.13
C ALA A 89 1.04 5.62 1.63
N VAL A 90 0.98 4.46 2.28
CA VAL A 90 1.56 3.22 1.78
C VAL A 90 0.43 2.21 1.61
N ALA A 91 0.20 1.75 0.38
CA ALA A 91 -0.81 0.75 0.07
C ALA A 91 -0.24 -0.65 0.31
N VAL A 92 -0.92 -1.47 1.12
CA VAL A 92 -0.48 -2.83 1.45
C VAL A 92 -1.61 -3.80 1.13
N VAL A 93 -1.33 -4.85 0.36
CA VAL A 93 -2.29 -5.92 0.12
C VAL A 93 -1.72 -7.27 0.53
N LEU A 94 -2.54 -8.15 1.10
CA LEU A 94 -2.14 -9.52 1.41
C LEU A 94 -2.96 -10.54 0.63
N TYR A 95 -2.28 -11.48 -0.02
CA TYR A 95 -2.94 -12.49 -0.85
C TYR A 95 -2.53 -13.90 -0.43
N GLY A 96 -3.49 -14.83 -0.57
CA GLY A 96 -3.38 -16.23 -0.16
C GLY A 96 -2.51 -17.11 -1.07
N ASN A 97 -1.44 -16.56 -1.66
CA ASN A 97 -0.48 -17.28 -2.52
C ASN A 97 -1.05 -17.79 -3.86
N ARG A 98 -2.12 -17.17 -4.37
CA ARG A 98 -2.55 -17.29 -5.78
C ARG A 98 -1.99 -16.13 -6.60
N ASN A 99 -2.62 -14.97 -6.47
CA ASN A 99 -2.20 -13.71 -7.08
C ASN A 99 -2.90 -12.56 -6.35
N TYR A 100 -2.32 -11.36 -6.39
CA TYR A 100 -2.97 -10.14 -5.93
C TYR A 100 -3.75 -9.42 -7.05
N ASP A 101 -3.47 -9.76 -8.33
CA ASP A 101 -4.08 -9.17 -9.53
C ASP A 101 -4.17 -7.64 -9.43
N ASP A 102 -5.38 -7.08 -9.52
CA ASP A 102 -5.61 -5.63 -9.55
C ASP A 102 -5.74 -5.01 -8.15
N ALA A 103 -5.73 -5.79 -7.08
CA ALA A 103 -6.05 -5.29 -5.74
C ALA A 103 -5.12 -4.16 -5.26
N LEU A 104 -3.83 -4.22 -5.60
CA LEU A 104 -2.87 -3.19 -5.18
C LEU A 104 -3.08 -1.87 -5.94
N ILE A 105 -3.32 -1.95 -7.26
CA ILE A 105 -3.60 -0.76 -8.08
C ILE A 105 -4.96 -0.16 -7.72
N GLU A 106 -5.97 -1.01 -7.49
CA GLU A 106 -7.29 -0.60 -7.01
C GLU A 106 -7.19 0.11 -5.65
N LEU A 107 -6.43 -0.44 -4.70
CA LEU A 107 -6.21 0.23 -3.41
C LEU A 107 -5.48 1.57 -3.59
N LYS A 108 -4.45 1.63 -4.43
CA LYS A 108 -3.77 2.89 -4.76
C LYS A 108 -4.77 3.94 -5.24
N ASP A 109 -5.58 3.60 -6.23
CA ASP A 109 -6.48 4.55 -6.89
C ASP A 109 -7.57 5.03 -5.93
N ILE A 110 -8.09 4.14 -5.07
CA ILE A 110 -9.02 4.52 -3.99
C ILE A 110 -8.37 5.54 -3.05
N LEU A 111 -7.13 5.31 -2.61
CA LEU A 111 -6.43 6.20 -1.68
C LEU A 111 -6.09 7.55 -2.31
N GLU A 112 -5.61 7.56 -3.55
CA GLU A 112 -5.34 8.82 -4.27
C GLU A 112 -6.62 9.62 -4.49
N PHE A 113 -7.73 8.95 -4.82
CA PHE A 113 -9.05 9.61 -4.94
C PHE A 113 -9.54 10.21 -3.62
N GLN A 114 -9.18 9.61 -2.48
CA GLN A 114 -9.43 10.15 -1.15
C GLN A 114 -8.45 11.28 -0.72
N GLY A 115 -7.56 11.71 -1.61
CA GLY A 115 -6.64 12.82 -1.37
C GLY A 115 -5.37 12.44 -0.61
N PHE A 116 -5.00 11.16 -0.57
CA PHE A 116 -3.68 10.74 -0.12
C PHE A 116 -2.63 10.95 -1.21
N LYS A 117 -1.37 11.16 -0.80
CA LYS A 117 -0.19 11.10 -1.68
C LYS A 117 0.47 9.75 -1.51
N LEU A 118 0.31 8.85 -2.48
CA LEU A 118 0.88 7.52 -2.36
C LEU A 118 2.40 7.57 -2.52
N ILE A 119 3.13 7.08 -1.51
CA ILE A 119 4.60 7.07 -1.52
C ILE A 119 5.17 5.66 -1.70
N ALA A 120 4.42 4.60 -1.40
CA ALA A 120 4.86 3.23 -1.65
C ALA A 120 3.67 2.27 -1.75
N GLY A 121 3.89 1.08 -2.31
CA GLY A 121 2.92 0.00 -2.38
C GLY A 121 3.61 -1.35 -2.24
N GLY A 122 2.96 -2.32 -1.57
CA GLY A 122 3.51 -3.67 -1.39
C GLY A 122 2.42 -4.74 -1.36
N ALA A 123 2.70 -5.87 -2.00
CA ALA A 123 1.86 -7.06 -1.97
C ALA A 123 2.61 -8.18 -1.25
N PHE A 124 2.03 -8.70 -0.17
CA PHE A 124 2.67 -9.70 0.70
C PHE A 124 1.86 -10.99 0.76
N ILE A 125 2.56 -12.08 1.06
CA ILE A 125 1.92 -13.38 1.25
C ILE A 125 1.34 -13.44 2.66
N GLY A 126 0.11 -13.93 2.76
CA GLY A 126 -0.50 -14.36 4.01
C GLY A 126 -1.19 -15.69 3.82
N GLU A 127 -1.47 -16.37 4.93
CA GLU A 127 -2.26 -17.59 4.91
C GLU A 127 -3.62 -17.39 4.24
N HIS A 128 -4.00 -18.36 3.40
CA HIS A 128 -5.21 -18.25 2.61
C HIS A 128 -6.46 -18.35 3.50
N SER A 129 -7.36 -17.37 3.39
CA SER A 129 -8.59 -17.27 4.18
C SER A 129 -9.60 -18.43 4.03
N PHE A 130 -9.43 -19.31 3.04
CA PHE A 130 -10.34 -20.43 2.75
C PHE A 130 -9.67 -21.80 2.89
N SER A 131 -8.34 -21.85 3.06
CA SER A 131 -7.59 -23.10 3.09
C SER A 131 -6.46 -23.02 4.09
N ASN A 132 -6.51 -23.91 5.09
CA ASN A 132 -5.46 -24.06 6.10
C ASN A 132 -4.19 -24.76 5.56
N ARG A 133 -4.12 -25.04 4.25
CA ARG A 133 -2.96 -25.67 3.58
C ARG A 133 -2.22 -24.71 2.65
N LEU A 134 -2.91 -23.72 2.09
CA LEU A 134 -2.31 -22.79 1.14
C LEU A 134 -1.68 -21.62 1.90
N ALA A 135 -0.38 -21.41 1.68
CA ALA A 135 0.40 -20.42 2.43
C ALA A 135 0.29 -20.60 3.94
N GLN A 136 0.20 -21.85 4.40
CA GLN A 136 0.08 -22.16 5.82
C GLN A 136 1.26 -21.56 6.60
N ASN A 137 0.97 -20.93 7.74
CA ASN A 137 1.95 -20.26 8.60
C ASN A 137 2.70 -19.12 7.91
N ARG A 138 2.11 -18.50 6.88
CA ARG A 138 2.65 -17.31 6.21
C ARG A 138 1.86 -16.06 6.66
N PRO A 139 2.49 -14.89 6.87
CA PRO A 139 3.90 -14.59 6.61
C PRO A 139 4.86 -15.35 7.54
N ASP A 140 5.91 -15.94 6.97
CA ASP A 140 6.98 -16.59 7.73
C ASP A 140 8.19 -15.66 7.89
N GLU A 141 9.27 -16.13 8.51
CA GLU A 141 10.49 -15.33 8.71
C GLU A 141 11.06 -14.75 7.41
N LYS A 142 10.92 -15.44 6.27
CA LYS A 142 11.42 -14.94 4.98
C LYS A 142 10.53 -13.84 4.43
N ASP A 143 9.22 -13.94 4.60
CA ASP A 143 8.32 -12.82 4.28
C ASP A 143 8.60 -11.62 5.16
N MET A 144 8.79 -11.85 6.46
CA MET A 144 9.02 -10.78 7.42
C MET A 144 10.36 -10.07 7.13
N ALA A 145 11.38 -10.77 6.63
CA ALA A 145 12.58 -10.11 6.12
C ALA A 145 12.28 -9.14 4.97
N LEU A 146 11.45 -9.52 4.00
CA LEU A 146 11.02 -8.61 2.91
C LEU A 146 10.19 -7.43 3.43
N VAL A 147 9.36 -7.66 4.45
CA VAL A 147 8.61 -6.59 5.14
C VAL A 147 9.58 -5.60 5.80
N HIS A 148 10.66 -6.08 6.40
CA HIS A 148 11.68 -5.25 7.04
C HIS A 148 12.44 -4.41 6.01
N ASP A 149 12.92 -5.04 4.93
CA ASP A 149 13.60 -4.34 3.83
C ASP A 149 12.69 -3.28 3.19
N PHE A 150 11.39 -3.58 3.05
CA PHE A 150 10.42 -2.60 2.54
C PHE A 150 10.22 -1.43 3.51
N ALA A 151 10.18 -1.68 4.82
CA ALA A 151 10.11 -0.64 5.84
C ALA A 151 11.31 0.33 5.76
N ASP A 152 12.52 -0.19 5.54
CA ASP A 152 13.73 0.62 5.38
C ASP A 152 13.68 1.53 4.14
N HIS A 153 13.16 1.00 3.03
CA HIS A 153 12.92 1.80 1.83
C HIS A 153 11.88 2.91 2.07
N ILE A 154 10.77 2.60 2.77
CA ILE A 154 9.76 3.60 3.13
C ILE A 154 10.37 4.66 4.04
N TYR A 155 11.09 4.27 5.08
CA TYR A 155 11.76 5.17 6.01
C TYR A 155 12.73 6.09 5.26
N THR A 156 13.54 5.54 4.35
CA THR A 156 14.46 6.32 3.51
C THR A 156 13.69 7.31 2.65
N LYS A 157 12.55 6.92 2.05
CA LYS A 157 11.73 7.81 1.24
C LYS A 157 11.10 8.94 2.07
N ILE A 158 10.66 8.64 3.30
CA ILE A 158 10.07 9.62 4.22
C ILE A 158 11.12 10.64 4.69
N THR A 159 12.34 10.18 5.00
CA THR A 159 13.40 11.01 5.60
C THR A 159 14.24 11.75 4.58
N ARG A 160 14.53 11.13 3.43
CA ARG A 160 15.39 11.73 2.40
C ARG A 160 14.66 12.65 1.45
N CYS A 161 13.33 12.70 1.46
CA CYS A 161 12.52 13.42 0.47
C CYS A 161 13.09 14.82 0.16
N PRO A 162 13.85 15.00 -0.94
CA PRO A 162 14.06 16.31 -1.52
C PRO A 162 12.76 16.64 -2.25
N ALA A 163 12.50 17.91 -2.53
CA ALA A 163 11.36 18.35 -3.34
C ALA A 163 11.43 17.91 -4.83
N GLN A 164 12.05 16.76 -5.13
CA GLN A 164 12.20 16.15 -6.44
C GLN A 164 11.76 14.69 -6.34
N ALA A 165 10.46 14.46 -6.59
CA ALA A 165 10.03 13.17 -7.13
C ALA A 165 10.94 12.86 -8.33
N LYS A 166 11.40 11.61 -8.46
CA LYS A 166 12.19 11.17 -9.60
C LYS A 166 11.48 11.62 -10.88
N TYR A 167 12.06 12.58 -11.58
CA TYR A 167 11.85 12.66 -13.01
C TYR A 167 12.38 11.34 -13.59
N PHE A 168 11.84 10.88 -14.69
CA PHE A 168 12.48 9.80 -15.45
C PHE A 168 13.74 10.39 -16.12
N ASP A 169 14.77 10.62 -15.32
CA ASP A 169 16.08 11.12 -15.73
C ASP A 169 17.13 10.00 -15.86
N ASP A 170 16.77 8.79 -15.42
CA ASP A 170 17.51 7.57 -15.68
C ASP A 170 17.67 7.33 -17.19
N GLN A 171 18.90 7.07 -17.64
CA GLN A 171 19.20 6.95 -19.06
C GLN A 171 18.52 5.76 -19.73
N ASP A 172 18.29 4.65 -19.03
CA ASP A 172 17.57 3.51 -19.62
C ASP A 172 16.09 3.85 -19.81
N TYR A 173 15.51 4.62 -18.89
CA TYR A 173 14.13 5.09 -19.02
C TYR A 173 13.97 6.13 -20.15
N LEU A 174 14.93 7.04 -20.27
CA LEU A 174 14.97 8.01 -21.38
C LEU A 174 15.20 7.33 -22.73
N ARG A 175 16.04 6.29 -22.80
CA ARG A 175 16.19 5.46 -24.00
C ARG A 175 14.87 4.80 -24.38
N HIS A 176 14.20 4.16 -23.42
CA HIS A 176 12.92 3.51 -23.69
C HIS A 176 11.84 4.51 -24.13
N LYS A 177 11.80 5.70 -23.53
CA LYS A 177 10.94 6.79 -23.99
C LYS A 177 11.23 7.16 -25.46
N HIS A 178 12.50 7.33 -25.82
CA HIS A 178 12.89 7.65 -27.20
C HIS A 178 12.56 6.52 -28.18
N GLU A 179 12.74 5.26 -27.79
CA GLU A 179 12.30 4.09 -28.57
C GLU A 179 10.79 4.16 -28.80
N LEU A 180 9.99 4.42 -27.76
CA LEU A 180 8.54 4.52 -27.88
C LEU A 180 8.10 5.68 -28.79
N GLU A 181 8.70 6.86 -28.62
CA GLU A 181 8.43 8.04 -29.45
C GLU A 181 8.83 7.82 -30.90
N SER A 182 9.90 7.06 -31.16
CA SER A 182 10.34 6.72 -32.52
C SER A 182 9.45 5.66 -33.16
N GLU A 183 9.19 4.55 -32.46
CA GLU A 183 8.49 3.37 -33.00
C GLU A 183 6.98 3.55 -33.06
N TYR A 184 6.39 4.34 -32.16
CA TYR A 184 4.93 4.45 -32.00
C TYR A 184 4.40 5.88 -32.17
N SER A 185 5.13 6.75 -32.88
CA SER A 185 4.66 8.10 -33.24
C SER A 185 3.44 8.11 -34.17
N GLY A 186 3.21 7.01 -34.90
CA GLY A 186 2.07 6.86 -35.78
C GLY A 186 0.76 6.65 -35.00
N ARG A 187 -0.33 7.26 -35.49
CA ARG A 187 -1.68 7.00 -35.00
C ARG A 187 -2.04 5.53 -35.21
N LYS A 188 -2.38 4.79 -34.13
CA LYS A 188 -2.97 3.45 -34.20
C LYS A 188 -4.50 3.56 -34.31
N GLU A 189 -5.08 2.76 -35.20
CA GLU A 189 -6.54 2.58 -35.25
C GLU A 189 -6.98 1.51 -34.24
N PRO A 190 -8.15 1.67 -33.59
CA PRO A 190 -8.63 0.73 -32.58
C PRO A 190 -9.06 -0.61 -33.21
N GLU A 191 -8.61 -1.72 -32.61
CA GLU A 191 -9.17 -3.03 -32.92
C GLU A 191 -10.49 -3.21 -32.16
N LEU A 192 -11.58 -3.38 -32.90
CA LEU A 192 -12.91 -3.61 -32.35
C LEU A 192 -13.28 -5.08 -32.55
N PHE A 193 -13.54 -5.78 -31.45
CA PHE A 193 -14.21 -7.07 -31.47
C PHE A 193 -15.68 -6.85 -31.14
N VAL A 194 -16.56 -7.32 -32.03
CA VAL A 194 -18.02 -7.34 -31.83
C VAL A 194 -18.43 -8.72 -31.34
#